data_AF-A0A5E4KYL1-F1
#
_entry.id   AF-A0A5E4KYL1-F1
#
_cell.length_a   1.000
_cell.length_b   1.000
_cell.length_c   1.000
_cell.angle_alpha   90.00
_cell.angle_beta   90.00
_cell.angle_gamma   90.00
#
_symmetry.space_group_name_H-M   'P 1'
#
loop_
_entity.id
_entity.type
_entity.pdbx_description
1 polymer ?
#
loop_
_entity_poly.entity_id
_entity_poly.type
_entity_poly.pdbx_seq_one_letter_code
_entity_poly.pdbx_strand_id
1 'polypeptide(L)' 'MDERLRDFYEYTALCRKYDMLGLNDLKLNAQYFTKGMDNIKSVRVEINKANDIDSVMGIIGRLG' A
#
# COMPACT_ATOMS: atom_id res chain seq x y z
N MET A 1 -2.17 -13.70 6.07
CA MET A 1 -1.73 -12.29 5.97
C MET A 1 -0.62 -12.18 4.93
N ASP A 2 0.39 -13.05 5.01
CA ASP A 2 1.50 -13.17 4.04
C ASP A 2 1.10 -13.25 2.56
N GLU A 3 0.09 -14.05 2.20
CA GLU A 3 -0.31 -14.20 0.80
C GLU A 3 -0.87 -12.89 0.23
N ARG A 4 -1.78 -12.22 0.97
CA ARG A 4 -2.31 -10.90 0.57
C ARG A 4 -1.20 -9.86 0.45
N LEU A 5 -0.22 -9.88 1.36
CA LEU A 5 0.90 -8.95 1.35
C LEU A 5 1.80 -9.18 0.13
N ARG A 6 2.04 -10.45 -0.21
CA ARG A 6 2.78 -10.86 -1.41
C ARG A 6 2.07 -10.40 -2.68
N ASP A 7 0.76 -10.63 -2.78
CA ASP A 7 -0.06 -10.18 -3.91
C ASP A 7 0.00 -8.66 -4.08
N PHE A 8 -0.01 -7.91 -2.96
CA PHE A 8 0.14 -6.46 -2.99
C PHE A 8 1.51 -6.04 -3.54
N TYR A 9 2.60 -6.65 -3.06
CA TYR A 9 3.94 -6.36 -3.57
C TYR A 9 4.08 -6.71 -5.06
N GLU A 10 3.56 -7.85 -5.49
CA GLU A 10 3.63 -8.32 -6.87
C GLU A 10 2.86 -7.40 -7.82
N TYR A 11 1.62 -7.03 -7.46
CA TYR A 11 0.85 -6.04 -8.19
C TYR A 11 1.59 -4.70 -8.30
N THR A 12 2.16 -4.22 -7.19
CA THR A 12 2.87 -2.93 -7.17
C THR A 12 4.12 -2.96 -8.04
N ALA A 13 4.86 -4.08 -8.04
CA ALA A 13 6.03 -4.28 -8.88
C ALA A 13 5.68 -4.30 -10.37
N LEU A 14 4.58 -4.98 -10.74
CA LEU A 14 4.06 -4.99 -12.11
C LEU A 14 3.66 -3.59 -12.56
N CYS A 15 2.90 -2.85 -11.76
CA CYS A 15 2.47 -1.51 -12.15
C CYS A 15 3.64 -0.52 -12.27
N ARG A 16 4.68 -0.63 -11.43
CA ARG A 16 5.92 0.16 -11.55
C ARG A 16 6.68 -0.18 -12.84
N LYS A 17 6.74 -1.46 -13.22
CA LYS A 17 7.42 -1.92 -14.45
C LYS A 17 6.82 -1.31 -15.73
N TYR A 18 5.52 -1.06 -15.74
CA TYR A 18 4.80 -0.51 -16.89
C TYR A 18 4.48 0.98 -16.76
N ASP A 19 5.04 1.67 -15.76
CA ASP A 19 4.79 3.09 -15.45
C ASP A 19 3.29 3.42 -15.28
N MET A 20 2.53 2.43 -14.78
CA MET A 20 1.07 2.49 -14.63
C MET A 20 0.63 2.88 -13.21
N LEU A 21 1.56 3.22 -12.32
CA LEU A 21 1.24 3.52 -10.92
C LEU A 21 1.73 4.90 -10.50
N GLY A 22 0.80 5.83 -10.29
CA GLY A 22 1.07 7.06 -9.57
C GLY A 22 1.04 6.84 -8.04
N LEU A 23 1.60 7.79 -7.29
CA LEU A 23 1.53 7.80 -5.83
C LEU A 23 0.08 7.73 -5.31
N ASN A 24 -0.85 8.42 -5.96
CA ASN A 24 -2.25 8.45 -5.55
C ASN A 24 -2.95 7.09 -5.76
N ASP A 25 -2.65 6.40 -6.86
CA ASP A 25 -3.17 5.06 -7.12
C ASP A 25 -2.65 4.07 -6.08
N LEU A 26 -1.36 4.15 -5.74
CA LEU A 26 -0.76 3.33 -4.70
C LEU A 26 -1.40 3.57 -3.33
N LYS A 27 -1.64 4.84 -2.96
CA LYS A 27 -2.34 5.19 -1.71
C LYS A 27 -3.74 4.57 -1.68
N LEU A 28 -4.49 4.67 -2.77
CA LEU A 28 -5.83 4.09 -2.85
C LEU A 28 -5.79 2.56 -2.68
N ASN A 29 -4.89 1.89 -3.40
CA ASN A 29 -4.71 0.44 -3.31
C ASN A 29 -4.28 0.00 -1.90
N ALA A 30 -3.37 0.74 -1.25
CA ALA A 30 -2.97 0.49 0.13
C ALA A 30 -4.15 0.63 1.11
N GLN A 31 -5.04 1.61 0.91
CA GLN A 31 -6.24 1.77 1.75
C GLN A 31 -7.29 0.67 1.54
N TYR A 32 -7.37 0.12 0.33
CA TYR A 32 -8.18 -1.06 0.04
C TYR A 32 -7.60 -2.32 0.64
N PHE A 33 -6.28 -2.53 0.51
CA PHE A 33 -5.56 -3.65 1.11
C PHE A 33 -5.80 -3.73 2.62
N THR A 34 -5.69 -2.59 3.30
CA THR A 34 -5.82 -2.51 4.76
C THR A 34 -7.27 -2.65 5.25
N LYS A 35 -8.27 -2.56 4.37
CA LYS A 35 -9.70 -2.62 4.74
C LYS A 35 -10.01 -3.86 5.58
N GLY A 36 -10.64 -3.64 6.74
CA GLY A 36 -11.04 -4.71 7.66
C GLY A 36 -9.96 -5.11 8.68
N MET A 37 -8.77 -4.50 8.64
CA MET A 37 -7.76 -4.66 9.69
C MET A 37 -8.09 -3.79 10.92
N ASP A 38 -7.64 -4.24 12.10
CA ASP A 38 -7.68 -3.43 13.31
C ASP A 38 -6.83 -2.16 13.14
N ASN A 39 -7.21 -1.06 13.82
CA ASN A 39 -6.54 0.25 13.74
C ASN A 39 -6.47 0.89 12.34
N ILE A 40 -7.35 0.49 11.41
CA ILE A 40 -7.47 1.02 10.04
C ILE A 40 -7.38 2.55 9.94
N LYS A 41 -7.98 3.30 10.88
CA LYS A 41 -8.02 4.77 10.84
C LYS A 41 -6.62 5.37 10.91
N SER A 42 -5.76 4.88 11.82
CA SER A 42 -4.40 5.39 11.96
C SER A 42 -3.57 5.09 10.72
N VAL A 43 -3.64 3.84 10.26
CA VAL A 43 -2.92 3.37 9.07
C VAL A 43 -3.32 4.18 7.83
N ARG A 44 -4.61 4.48 7.65
CA ARG A 44 -5.08 5.33 6.54
C ARG A 44 -4.56 6.76 6.60
N VAL A 45 -4.46 7.34 7.80
CA VAL A 45 -3.86 8.67 7.98
C VAL A 45 -2.39 8.66 7.59
N GLU A 46 -1.64 7.63 7.97
CA GLU A 46 -0.23 7.46 7.57
C GLU A 46 -0.10 7.34 6.05
N ILE A 47 -0.92 6.49 5.41
CA ILE A 47 -0.91 6.31 3.95
C ILE A 47 -1.21 7.64 3.24
N ASN A 48 -2.19 8.40 3.71
CA ASN A 48 -2.53 9.70 3.11
C ASN A 48 -1.37 10.71 3.19
N LYS A 49 -0.59 10.68 4.26
CA LYS A 49 0.54 11.60 4.50
C LYS A 49 1.83 11.21 3.77
N ALA A 50 1.94 10.00 3.24
CA ALA A 50 3.12 9.57 2.49
C ALA A 50 3.33 10.42 1.23
N ASN A 51 4.57 10.84 0.94
CA ASN A 51 4.87 11.71 -0.20
C ASN A 51 5.57 10.99 -1.35
N ASP A 52 5.86 9.70 -1.16
CA ASP A 52 6.54 8.85 -2.13
C ASP A 52 6.09 7.40 -1.99
N ILE A 53 6.42 6.60 -3.00
CA ILE A 53 6.05 5.19 -3.09
C ILE A 53 6.67 4.41 -1.93
N ASP A 54 7.94 4.65 -1.64
CA ASP A 54 8.70 3.87 -0.65
C ASP A 54 8.11 4.01 0.76
N SER A 55 7.63 5.22 1.11
CA SER A 55 6.91 5.49 2.35
C SER A 55 5.62 4.67 2.46
N VAL A 56 4.84 4.55 1.38
CA VAL A 56 3.62 3.73 1.39
C VAL A 56 3.97 2.25 1.55
N MET A 57 5.00 1.77 0.85
CA MET A 57 5.47 0.39 0.95
C MET A 57 5.99 0.05 2.35
N GLY A 58 6.68 0.98 3.00
CA GLY A 58 7.14 0.84 4.39
C GLY A 58 5.99 0.80 5.39
N ILE A 59 4.91 1.58 5.18
CA ILE A 59 3.70 1.48 6.01
C ILE A 59 3.07 0.10 5.87
N ILE A 60 2.88 -0.39 4.64
CA ILE A 60 2.27 -1.70 4.39
C ILE A 60 3.12 -2.85 4.91
N GLY A 61 4.44 -2.80 4.75
CA GLY A 61 5.35 -3.86 5.22
C GLY A 61 5.35 -4.05 6.74
N ARG A 62 5.04 -3.00 7.52
CA ARG A 62 4.90 -3.09 8.98
C ARG A 62 3.61 -3.79 9.43
N LEU A 63 2.67 -4.00 8.52
CA LEU A 63 1.40 -4.68 8.80
C LEU A 63 1.50 -6.20 8.60
N GLY A 64 2.56 -6.69 7.94
CA GLY A 64 2.79 -8.10 7.65
C GLY A 64 3.37 -8.88 8.82
#